data_AF-A0A8T4NH87-F1
#
_entry.id   AF-A0A8T4NH87-F1
#
_cell.length_a   1.000
_cell.length_b   1.000
_cell.length_c   1.000
_cell.angle_alpha   90.00
_cell.angle_beta   90.00
_cell.angle_gamma   90.00
#
_symmetry.space_group_name_H-M   'P 1'
#
loop_
_entity.id
_entity.type
_entity.pdbx_description
1 polymer ?
#
loop_
_entity_poly.entity_id
_entity_poly.type
_entity_poly.pdbx_seq_one_letter_code
_entity_poly.pdbx_strand_id
1 'polypeptide(L)'
;MSDSEKALANKKYEIIVDNDKIIEEQVGKALDVYKVINELVDLFKDANVKGINTDGSSRLVKLAELSLSRGDYLEAYARAKEAQVTYALEVKGEIGKLSYYFRNNPKEISLAILFLAIFSFASYRVGRLQLIRRRINMLREEEIIINQLIRLAQEETFIKKRMDMEEYNQTVLHYQDRLAQVVELLIDLTNEEIYALTFVPRKRRLIDERKHLIESIKQLQIDYLKKGIVETHVFELKMRSYEKRIGEIDSQIAEEEAKKALKNISIFDALRSK
;
A
#
# COMPACT_ATOMS: atom_id res chain seq x y z
N MET A 1 43.24 52.60 70.29
CA MET A 1 42.86 51.19 70.03
C MET A 1 44.14 50.37 70.02
N SER A 2 44.21 49.32 70.83
CA SER A 2 45.35 48.40 70.82
C SER A 2 45.32 47.54 69.56
N ASP A 3 46.46 47.05 69.09
CA ASP A 3 46.54 46.21 67.89
C ASP A 3 45.68 44.94 67.99
N SER A 4 45.42 44.47 69.21
CA SER A 4 44.51 43.36 69.49
C SER A 4 43.04 43.69 69.20
N GLU A 5 42.61 44.94 69.40
CA GLU A 5 41.22 45.37 69.11
C GLU A 5 40.98 45.49 67.61
N LYS A 6 41.99 45.95 66.85
CA LYS A 6 41.94 45.99 65.38
C LYS A 6 41.92 44.60 64.76
N ALA A 7 42.72 43.66 65.29
CA ALA A 7 42.72 42.27 64.84
C ALA A 7 41.38 41.56 65.09
N LEU A 8 40.74 41.83 66.24
CA LEU A 8 39.42 41.28 66.59
C LEU A 8 38.30 41.88 65.72
N ALA A 9 38.39 43.16 65.39
CA ALA A 9 37.45 43.81 64.47
C ALA A 9 37.57 43.27 63.04
N ASN A 10 38.80 43.06 62.55
CA ASN A 10 39.04 42.47 61.23
C ASN A 10 38.53 41.03 61.11
N LYS A 11 38.78 40.18 62.11
CA LYS A 11 38.27 38.80 62.13
C LYS A 11 36.74 38.74 62.17
N LYS A 12 36.08 39.65 62.89
CA LYS A 12 34.61 39.74 62.90
C LYS A 12 34.06 40.23 61.55
N TYR A 13 34.76 41.16 60.90
CA TYR A 13 34.41 41.64 59.57
C TYR A 13 34.53 40.53 58.51
N GLU A 14 35.60 39.72 58.53
CA GLU A 14 35.76 38.55 57.65
C GLU A 14 34.61 37.54 57.81
N ILE A 15 34.21 37.23 59.04
CA ILE A 15 33.06 36.33 59.32
C ILE A 15 31.74 36.89 58.76
N ILE A 16 31.53 38.20 58.83
CA ILE A 16 30.33 38.84 58.28
C ILE A 16 30.35 38.73 56.75
N VAL A 17 31.47 39.03 56.10
CA VAL A 17 31.60 38.93 54.64
C VAL A 17 31.42 37.49 54.15
N ASP A 18 31.93 36.50 54.88
CA ASP A 18 31.75 35.09 54.52
C ASP A 18 30.30 34.63 54.75
N ASN A 19 29.64 35.08 55.83
CA ASN A 19 28.22 34.82 56.05
C ASN A 19 27.34 35.47 54.97
N ASP A 20 27.65 36.70 54.56
CA ASP A 20 26.91 37.40 53.50
C ASP A 20 27.01 36.63 52.18
N LYS A 21 28.19 36.11 51.83
CA LYS A 21 28.39 35.25 50.64
C LYS A 21 27.59 33.94 50.73
N ILE A 22 27.57 33.31 51.91
CA ILE A 22 26.81 32.07 52.12
C ILE A 22 25.30 32.34 51.97
N ILE A 23 24.80 33.45 52.53
CA ILE A 23 23.40 33.86 52.43
C ILE A 23 23.06 34.15 50.96
N GLU A 24 23.89 34.89 50.25
CA GLU A 24 23.69 35.20 48.83
C GLU A 24 23.64 33.93 47.97
N GLU A 25 24.55 32.99 48.21
CA GLU A 25 24.56 31.69 47.51
C GLU A 25 23.31 30.85 47.81
N GLN A 26 22.88 30.81 49.07
CA GLN A 26 21.69 30.07 49.50
C GLN A 26 20.41 30.66 48.92
N VAL A 27 20.24 31.98 48.97
CA VAL A 27 19.11 32.70 48.38
C VAL A 27 19.09 32.53 46.86
N GLY A 28 20.24 32.64 46.21
CA GLY A 28 20.37 32.40 44.77
C GLY A 28 19.90 31.00 44.37
N LYS A 29 20.35 29.96 45.09
CA LYS A 29 19.93 28.57 44.84
C LYS A 29 18.45 28.34 45.12
N ALA A 30 17.89 28.97 46.15
CA ALA A 30 16.47 28.90 46.45
C ALA A 30 15.61 29.46 45.30
N LEU A 31 16.01 30.62 44.74
CA LEU A 31 15.33 31.23 43.59
C LEU A 31 15.43 30.37 42.33
N ASP A 32 16.62 29.82 42.07
CA ASP A 32 16.82 28.91 40.94
C ASP A 32 15.97 27.65 41.06
N VAL A 33 15.91 27.04 42.24
CA VAL A 33 15.05 25.88 42.50
C VAL A 33 13.59 26.22 42.23
N TYR A 34 13.10 27.35 42.75
CA TYR A 34 11.73 27.80 42.54
C TYR A 34 11.40 27.96 41.06
N LYS A 35 12.32 28.57 40.29
CA LYS A 35 12.17 28.72 38.84
C LYS A 35 12.10 27.36 38.13
N VAL A 36 13.04 26.46 38.43
CA VAL A 36 13.11 25.13 37.83
C VAL A 36 11.85 24.30 38.12
N ILE A 37 11.35 24.36 39.36
CA ILE A 37 10.13 23.62 39.76
C ILE A 37 8.92 24.14 38.98
N ASN A 38 8.74 25.45 38.87
CA ASN A 38 7.61 26.02 38.12
C ASN A 38 7.66 25.65 36.63
N GLU A 39 8.84 25.71 36.01
CA GLU A 39 9.03 25.27 34.62
C GLU A 39 8.66 23.79 34.46
N LEU A 40 9.10 22.92 35.37
CA LEU A 40 8.80 21.49 35.32
C LEU A 40 7.32 21.19 35.54
N VAL A 41 6.64 21.93 36.41
CA VAL A 41 5.19 21.77 36.66
C VAL A 41 4.38 22.05 35.40
N ASP A 42 4.71 23.11 34.66
CA ASP A 42 4.03 23.42 33.39
C ASP A 42 4.35 22.38 32.31
N LEU A 43 5.60 21.94 32.24
CA LEU A 43 6.03 20.86 31.35
C LEU A 43 5.33 19.53 31.65
N PHE A 44 5.10 19.18 32.92
CA PHE A 44 4.34 17.99 33.28
C PHE A 44 2.88 18.06 32.84
N LYS A 45 2.25 19.25 32.89
CA LYS A 45 0.87 19.41 32.37
C LYS A 45 0.83 19.10 30.88
N ASP A 46 1.77 19.64 30.11
CA ASP A 46 1.86 19.40 28.66
C ASP A 46 2.14 17.93 28.34
N ALA A 47 3.05 17.29 29.11
CA ALA A 47 3.37 15.87 28.95
C ALA A 47 2.16 14.98 29.27
N ASN A 48 1.40 15.30 30.33
CA ASN A 48 0.19 14.56 30.71
C ASN A 48 -0.93 14.68 29.67
N VAL A 49 -1.14 15.88 29.10
CA VAL A 49 -2.11 16.06 27.99
C VAL A 49 -1.72 15.20 26.78
N LYS A 50 -0.41 15.02 26.55
CA LYS A 50 0.14 14.16 25.49
C LYS A 50 0.21 12.67 25.88
N GLY A 51 -0.20 12.29 27.09
CA GLY A 51 -0.15 10.92 27.59
C GLY A 51 1.26 10.36 27.79
N ILE A 52 2.25 11.23 28.02
CA ILE A 52 3.65 10.89 28.26
C ILE A 52 3.87 10.65 29.76
N ASN A 53 4.48 9.53 30.13
CA ASN A 53 4.77 9.24 31.54
C ASN A 53 5.94 10.11 32.05
N THR A 54 5.72 10.84 33.15
CA THR A 54 6.70 11.70 33.85
C THR A 54 6.85 11.37 35.35
N ASP A 55 6.54 10.13 35.75
CA ASP A 55 6.51 9.69 37.15
C ASP A 55 7.86 9.87 37.86
N GLY A 56 8.97 9.64 37.17
CA GLY A 56 10.32 9.74 37.72
C GLY A 56 10.72 11.18 37.99
N SER A 57 10.55 12.07 36.99
CA SER A 57 10.81 13.50 37.15
C SER A 57 9.86 14.17 38.15
N SER A 58 8.57 13.79 38.16
CA SER A 58 7.59 14.28 39.15
C SER A 58 7.99 13.95 40.59
N ARG A 59 8.51 12.74 40.82
CA ARG A 59 9.00 12.32 42.15
C ARG A 59 10.21 13.17 42.60
N LEU A 60 11.14 13.45 41.70
CA LEU A 60 12.31 14.28 42.00
C LEU A 60 11.94 15.73 42.32
N VAL A 61 10.94 16.30 41.63
CA VAL A 61 10.42 17.64 41.95
C VAL A 61 9.85 17.68 43.37
N LYS A 62 9.05 16.70 43.78
CA LYS A 62 8.53 16.62 45.16
C LYS A 62 9.64 16.55 46.21
N LEU A 63 10.72 15.81 45.92
CA LEU A 63 11.88 15.74 46.81
C LEU A 63 12.66 17.06 46.86
N ALA A 64 12.69 17.83 45.76
CA ALA A 64 13.27 19.16 45.73
C ALA A 64 12.43 20.16 46.55
N GLU A 65 11.10 20.14 46.42
CA GLU A 65 10.19 20.96 47.24
C GLU A 65 10.35 20.68 48.74
N LEU A 66 10.48 19.41 49.11
CA LEU A 66 10.69 19.01 50.51
C LEU A 66 12.04 19.44 51.07
N SER A 67 13.11 19.49 50.27
CA SER A 67 14.40 20.04 50.74
C SER A 67 14.38 21.56 50.78
N LEU A 68 13.70 22.21 49.84
CA LEU A 68 13.53 23.66 49.82
C LEU A 68 12.78 24.14 51.07
N SER A 69 11.71 23.44 51.47
CA SER A 69 10.93 23.77 52.68
C SER A 69 11.70 23.52 53.98
N ARG A 70 12.70 22.64 53.98
CA ARG A 70 13.61 22.38 55.10
C ARG A 70 14.78 23.37 55.19
N GLY A 71 14.98 24.22 54.19
CA GLY A 71 16.13 25.12 54.10
C GLY A 71 17.40 24.45 53.53
N ASP A 72 17.31 23.22 53.03
CA ASP A 72 18.41 22.49 52.43
C ASP A 72 18.61 22.90 50.95
N TYR A 73 18.96 24.17 50.71
CA TYR A 73 18.95 24.80 49.38
C TYR A 73 19.89 24.13 48.36
N LEU A 74 21.06 23.66 48.81
CA LEU A 74 22.03 22.94 47.97
C LEU A 74 21.44 21.62 47.44
N GLU A 75 20.80 20.87 48.32
CA GLU A 75 20.22 19.57 48.00
C GLU A 75 18.96 19.75 47.15
N ALA A 76 18.14 20.76 47.46
CA ALA A 76 16.99 21.14 46.65
C ALA A 76 17.40 21.48 45.21
N TYR A 77 18.51 22.23 45.04
CA TYR A 77 19.06 22.56 43.72
C TYR A 77 19.52 21.34 42.95
N ALA A 78 20.27 20.43 43.58
CA ALA A 78 20.73 19.21 42.95
C ALA A 78 19.54 18.34 42.48
N ARG A 79 18.52 18.16 43.32
CA ARG A 79 17.30 17.39 42.99
C ARG A 79 16.48 18.04 41.88
N ALA A 80 16.35 19.37 41.89
CA ALA A 80 15.65 20.12 40.84
C ALA A 80 16.36 19.95 39.48
N LYS A 81 17.70 19.98 39.46
CA LYS A 81 18.49 19.73 38.24
C LYS A 81 18.39 18.29 37.76
N GLU A 82 18.43 17.33 38.66
CA GLU A 82 18.22 15.92 38.33
C GLU A 82 16.82 15.69 37.74
N ALA A 83 15.80 16.36 38.27
CA ALA A 83 14.44 16.32 37.74
C ALA A 83 14.37 16.86 36.30
N GLN A 84 15.07 17.95 35.97
CA GLN A 84 15.14 18.48 34.60
C GLN A 84 15.75 17.48 33.62
N VAL A 85 16.87 16.86 34.00
CA VAL A 85 17.54 15.86 33.16
C VAL A 85 16.64 14.64 32.97
N THR A 86 16.01 14.17 34.04
CA THR A 86 15.12 13.01 34.02
C THR A 86 13.89 13.27 33.14
N TYR A 87 13.27 14.44 33.26
CA TYR A 87 12.15 14.84 32.41
C TYR A 87 12.53 14.84 30.92
N ALA A 88 13.70 15.40 30.60
CA ALA A 88 14.19 15.43 29.22
C ALA A 88 14.39 14.02 28.65
N LEU A 89 14.84 13.07 29.47
CA LEU A 89 15.01 11.67 29.08
C LEU A 89 13.65 10.96 28.89
N GLU A 90 12.71 11.15 29.83
CA GLU A 90 11.36 10.58 29.78
C GLU A 90 10.61 11.05 28.51
N VAL A 91 10.61 12.36 28.25
CA VAL A 91 9.89 12.95 27.12
C VAL A 91 10.53 12.61 25.77
N LYS A 92 11.86 12.72 25.64
CA LYS A 92 12.54 12.36 24.39
C LYS A 92 12.39 10.87 24.08
N GLY A 93 12.45 10.03 25.11
CA GLY A 93 12.26 8.59 24.99
C GLY A 93 10.86 8.22 24.51
N GLU A 94 9.82 8.99 24.87
CA GLU A 94 8.44 8.71 24.50
C GLU A 94 8.06 9.24 23.10
N ILE A 95 8.54 10.43 22.72
CA ILE A 95 8.30 11.01 21.38
C ILE A 95 8.88 10.14 20.27
N GLY A 96 10.00 9.44 20.52
CA GLY A 96 10.60 8.51 19.56
C GLY A 96 9.84 7.20 19.37
N LYS A 97 8.85 6.88 20.22
CA LYS A 97 8.10 5.62 20.13
C LYS A 97 6.99 5.74 19.10
N LEU A 98 6.91 4.80 18.16
CA LEU A 98 5.79 4.66 17.23
C LEU A 98 4.43 4.65 17.95
N SER A 99 4.36 4.09 19.16
CA SER A 99 3.14 4.06 19.99
C SER A 99 2.61 5.45 20.33
N TYR A 100 3.47 6.45 20.49
CA TYR A 100 3.06 7.83 20.75
C TYR A 100 2.28 8.39 19.54
N TYR A 101 2.81 8.20 18.33
CA TYR A 101 2.16 8.63 17.09
C TYR A 101 0.83 7.93 16.85
N PHE A 102 0.73 6.63 17.13
CA PHE A 102 -0.53 5.88 17.03
C PHE A 102 -1.62 6.40 17.98
N ARG A 103 -1.24 6.85 19.18
CA ARG A 103 -2.19 7.39 20.17
C ARG A 103 -2.59 8.84 19.87
N ASN A 104 -1.63 9.67 19.46
CA ASN A 104 -1.85 11.10 19.28
C ASN A 104 -2.54 11.42 17.94
N ASN A 105 -2.25 10.67 16.87
CA ASN A 105 -2.74 10.96 15.52
C ASN A 105 -3.48 9.78 14.86
N PRO A 106 -4.51 9.17 15.51
CA PRO A 106 -5.18 7.99 14.98
C PRO A 106 -5.92 8.25 13.66
N LYS A 107 -6.43 9.48 13.46
CA LYS A 107 -7.15 9.88 12.23
C LYS A 107 -6.22 9.99 11.02
N GLU A 108 -5.05 10.57 11.20
CA GLU A 108 -4.07 10.73 10.12
C GLU A 108 -3.53 9.37 9.69
N ILE A 109 -3.24 8.51 10.67
CA ILE A 109 -2.74 7.15 10.42
C ILE A 109 -3.81 6.31 9.74
N SER A 110 -5.08 6.37 10.17
CA SER A 110 -6.15 5.61 9.52
C SER A 110 -6.37 6.06 8.08
N LEU A 111 -6.29 7.37 7.81
CA LEU A 111 -6.38 7.92 6.46
C LEU A 111 -5.19 7.49 5.60
N ALA A 112 -3.97 7.49 6.14
CA ALA A 112 -2.78 7.02 5.45
C ALA A 112 -2.89 5.53 5.10
N ILE A 113 -3.38 4.70 6.03
CA ILE A 113 -3.62 3.27 5.79
C ILE A 113 -4.67 3.07 4.69
N LEU A 114 -5.79 3.81 4.75
CA LEU A 114 -6.83 3.75 3.72
C LEU A 114 -6.27 4.16 2.35
N PHE A 115 -5.48 5.23 2.30
CA PHE A 115 -4.83 5.68 1.08
C PHE A 115 -3.87 4.63 0.53
N LEU A 116 -3.03 4.03 1.38
CA LEU A 116 -2.13 2.94 0.98
C LEU A 116 -2.91 1.73 0.46
N ALA A 117 -4.04 1.38 1.07
CA ALA A 117 -4.88 0.28 0.61
C ALA A 117 -5.47 0.56 -0.79
N ILE A 118 -6.03 1.76 -1.00
CA ILE A 118 -6.59 2.18 -2.29
C ILE A 118 -5.48 2.24 -3.35
N PHE A 119 -4.34 2.84 -3.02
CA PHE A 119 -3.20 2.99 -3.92
C PHE A 119 -2.60 1.64 -4.32
N SER A 120 -2.44 0.72 -3.36
CA SER A 120 -1.98 -0.64 -3.61
C SER A 120 -2.96 -1.38 -4.52
N PHE A 121 -4.26 -1.27 -4.25
CA PHE A 121 -5.29 -1.91 -5.08
C PHE A 121 -5.31 -1.35 -6.51
N ALA A 122 -5.23 -0.03 -6.67
CA ALA A 122 -5.18 0.64 -7.97
C ALA A 122 -3.92 0.24 -8.75
N SER A 123 -2.76 0.26 -8.09
CA SER A 123 -1.47 -0.12 -8.70
C SER A 123 -1.48 -1.56 -9.18
N TYR A 124 -2.05 -2.48 -8.39
CA TYR A 124 -2.22 -3.88 -8.79
C TYR A 124 -3.12 -4.03 -10.04
N ARG A 125 -4.27 -3.35 -10.08
CA ARG A 125 -5.21 -3.42 -11.22
C ARG A 125 -4.60 -2.85 -12.50
N VAL A 126 -3.91 -1.71 -12.41
CA VAL A 126 -3.21 -1.10 -13.55
C VAL A 126 -2.05 -1.97 -14.03
N GLY A 127 -1.24 -2.50 -13.11
CA GLY A 127 -0.14 -3.40 -13.44
C GLY A 127 -0.61 -4.66 -14.17
N ARG A 128 -1.70 -5.29 -13.70
CA ARG A 128 -2.32 -6.44 -14.38
C ARG A 128 -2.78 -6.09 -15.79
N LEU A 129 -3.46 -4.96 -15.98
CA LEU A 129 -3.88 -4.51 -17.31
C LEU A 129 -2.68 -4.33 -18.26
N GLN A 130 -1.58 -3.76 -17.76
CA GLN A 130 -0.37 -3.59 -18.57
C GLN A 130 0.24 -4.93 -18.98
N LEU A 131 0.24 -5.93 -18.10
CA LEU A 131 0.71 -7.27 -18.42
C LEU A 131 -0.18 -7.95 -19.48
N ILE A 132 -1.50 -7.83 -19.36
CA ILE A 132 -2.46 -8.34 -20.37
C ILE A 132 -2.18 -7.71 -21.73
N ARG A 133 -2.07 -6.38 -21.80
CA ARG A 133 -1.75 -5.66 -23.05
C ARG A 133 -0.44 -6.10 -23.68
N ARG A 134 0.60 -6.25 -22.88
CA ARG A 134 1.89 -6.78 -23.35
C ARG A 134 1.74 -8.18 -23.92
N ARG A 135 0.97 -9.05 -23.25
CA ARG A 135 0.71 -10.42 -23.73
C ARG A 135 -0.09 -10.44 -25.02
N ILE A 136 -1.11 -9.61 -25.17
CA ILE A 136 -1.87 -9.45 -26.42
C ILE A 136 -0.94 -9.04 -27.57
N ASN A 137 -0.07 -8.06 -27.36
CA ASN A 137 0.87 -7.61 -28.40
C ASN A 137 1.83 -8.74 -28.83
N MET A 138 2.41 -9.46 -27.86
CA MET A 138 3.28 -10.61 -28.15
C MET A 138 2.54 -11.70 -28.94
N LEU A 139 1.28 -11.99 -28.59
CA LEU A 139 0.47 -12.99 -29.30
C LEU A 139 0.10 -12.54 -30.71
N ARG A 140 -0.13 -11.23 -30.94
CA ARG A 140 -0.35 -10.69 -32.30
C ARG A 140 0.90 -10.78 -33.16
N GLU A 141 2.06 -10.50 -32.59
CA GLU A 141 3.35 -10.70 -33.27
C GLU A 141 3.56 -12.19 -33.61
N GLU A 142 3.27 -13.07 -32.66
CA GLU A 142 3.33 -14.51 -32.86
C GLU A 142 2.37 -14.98 -33.98
N GLU A 143 1.14 -14.47 -34.02
CA GLU A 143 0.19 -14.74 -35.10
C GLU A 143 0.74 -14.37 -36.48
N ILE A 144 1.38 -13.20 -36.60
CA ILE A 144 2.00 -12.74 -37.85
C ILE A 144 3.14 -13.68 -38.26
N ILE A 145 4.01 -14.03 -37.30
CA ILE A 145 5.14 -14.94 -37.54
C ILE A 145 4.65 -16.31 -38.00
N ILE A 146 3.64 -16.89 -37.35
CA ILE A 146 3.08 -18.20 -37.71
C ILE A 146 2.54 -18.18 -39.15
N ASN A 147 1.80 -17.13 -39.52
CA ASN A 147 1.29 -17.01 -40.89
C ASN A 147 2.44 -16.90 -41.92
N GLN A 148 3.53 -16.20 -41.59
CA GLN A 148 4.72 -16.14 -42.44
C GLN A 148 5.41 -17.51 -42.58
N LEU A 149 5.47 -18.30 -41.49
CA LEU A 149 6.04 -19.65 -41.52
C LEU A 149 5.20 -20.61 -42.37
N ILE A 150 3.87 -20.51 -42.33
CA ILE A 150 2.98 -21.29 -43.20
C ILE A 150 3.24 -20.95 -44.67
N ARG A 151 3.32 -19.65 -45.02
CA ARG A 151 3.67 -19.21 -46.39
C ARG A 151 5.04 -19.73 -46.83
N LEU A 152 6.03 -19.67 -45.96
CA LEU A 152 7.37 -20.17 -46.26
C LEU A 152 7.36 -21.68 -46.51
N ALA A 153 6.61 -22.46 -45.72
CA ALA A 153 6.45 -23.89 -45.96
C ALA A 153 5.76 -24.19 -47.31
N GLN A 154 4.76 -23.40 -47.69
CA GLN A 154 4.12 -23.48 -49.01
C GLN A 154 5.11 -23.18 -50.14
N GLU A 155 5.92 -22.12 -50.02
CA GLU A 155 6.94 -21.76 -51.02
C GLU A 155 8.03 -22.84 -51.16
N GLU A 156 8.53 -23.38 -50.05
CA GLU A 156 9.54 -24.45 -50.05
C GLU A 156 9.03 -25.73 -50.74
N THR A 157 7.75 -26.05 -50.56
CA THR A 157 7.11 -27.24 -51.13
C THR A 157 6.75 -27.06 -52.59
N PHE A 158 5.98 -26.02 -52.92
CA PHE A 158 5.35 -25.88 -54.24
C PHE A 158 6.22 -25.14 -55.26
N ILE A 159 7.06 -24.19 -54.83
CA ILE A 159 7.90 -23.39 -55.71
C ILE A 159 9.31 -23.98 -55.79
N LYS A 160 9.96 -24.12 -54.62
CA LYS A 160 11.36 -24.55 -54.54
C LYS A 160 11.52 -26.07 -54.61
N LYS A 161 10.46 -26.84 -54.35
CA LYS A 161 10.43 -28.31 -54.35
C LYS A 161 11.51 -28.92 -53.45
N ARG A 162 11.77 -28.30 -52.30
CA ARG A 162 12.78 -28.72 -51.32
C ARG A 162 12.22 -29.53 -50.15
N MET A 163 10.90 -29.51 -49.98
CA MET A 163 10.17 -30.18 -48.91
C MET A 163 9.21 -31.20 -49.52
N ASP A 164 9.15 -32.41 -48.95
CA ASP A 164 8.18 -33.43 -49.36
C ASP A 164 6.77 -33.12 -48.84
N MET A 165 5.74 -33.67 -49.49
CA MET A 165 4.36 -33.44 -49.11
C MET A 165 4.02 -33.94 -47.70
N GLU A 166 4.65 -35.03 -47.22
CA GLU A 166 4.42 -35.50 -45.86
C GLU A 166 4.99 -34.52 -44.82
N GLU A 167 6.21 -34.04 -45.05
CA GLU A 167 6.87 -33.03 -44.21
C GLU A 167 6.12 -31.70 -44.20
N TYR A 168 5.62 -31.27 -45.37
CA TYR A 168 4.76 -30.10 -45.51
C TYR A 168 3.50 -30.22 -44.65
N ASN A 169 2.78 -31.34 -44.76
CA ASN A 169 1.52 -31.54 -44.04
C ASN A 169 1.75 -31.52 -42.53
N GLN A 170 2.81 -32.18 -42.04
CA GLN A 170 3.14 -32.18 -40.61
C GLN A 170 3.52 -30.76 -40.12
N THR A 171 4.32 -30.04 -40.91
CA THR A 171 4.78 -28.69 -40.59
C THR A 171 3.61 -27.70 -40.53
N VAL A 172 2.75 -27.72 -41.55
CA VAL A 172 1.58 -26.83 -41.60
C VAL A 172 0.58 -27.17 -40.51
N LEU A 173 0.34 -28.46 -40.23
CA LEU A 173 -0.54 -28.87 -39.13
C LEU A 173 -0.05 -28.33 -37.79
N HIS A 174 1.25 -28.46 -37.50
CA HIS A 174 1.84 -27.93 -36.28
C HIS A 174 1.66 -26.40 -36.16
N TYR A 175 1.89 -25.65 -37.25
CA TYR A 175 1.66 -24.21 -37.25
C TYR A 175 0.19 -23.82 -37.10
N GLN A 176 -0.72 -24.58 -37.70
CA GLN A 176 -2.17 -24.38 -37.55
C GLN A 176 -2.63 -24.63 -36.11
N ASP A 177 -2.16 -25.70 -35.47
CA ASP A 177 -2.46 -25.97 -34.06
C ASP A 177 -1.99 -24.83 -33.16
N ARG A 178 -0.78 -24.31 -33.42
CA ARG A 178 -0.26 -23.17 -32.68
C ARG A 178 -1.07 -21.90 -32.94
N LEU A 179 -1.45 -21.65 -34.18
CA LEU A 179 -2.28 -20.51 -34.55
C LEU A 179 -3.65 -20.55 -33.84
N ALA A 180 -4.28 -21.72 -33.77
CA ALA A 180 -5.53 -21.91 -33.06
C ALA A 180 -5.41 -21.54 -31.58
N GLN A 181 -4.35 -22.01 -30.90
CA GLN A 181 -4.08 -21.65 -29.51
C GLN A 181 -3.87 -20.15 -29.32
N VAL A 182 -3.11 -19.51 -30.22
CA VAL A 182 -2.85 -18.06 -30.16
C VAL A 182 -4.15 -17.27 -30.33
N VAL A 183 -5.01 -17.67 -31.27
CA VAL A 183 -6.32 -17.03 -31.48
C VAL A 183 -7.22 -17.18 -30.26
N GLU A 184 -7.30 -18.37 -29.67
CA GLU A 184 -8.07 -18.61 -28.43
C GLU A 184 -7.57 -17.72 -27.28
N LEU A 185 -6.25 -17.67 -27.05
CA LEU A 185 -5.65 -16.82 -26.02
C LEU A 185 -5.90 -15.33 -26.28
N LEU A 186 -5.86 -14.90 -27.54
CA LEU A 186 -6.17 -13.51 -27.90
C LEU A 186 -7.62 -13.14 -27.57
N ILE A 187 -8.56 -14.04 -27.84
CA ILE A 187 -9.98 -13.83 -27.50
C ILE A 187 -10.14 -13.65 -25.99
N ASP A 188 -9.58 -14.56 -25.20
CA ASP A 188 -9.68 -14.53 -23.73
C ASP A 188 -9.03 -13.28 -23.15
N LEU A 189 -7.82 -12.93 -23.59
CA LEU A 189 -7.09 -11.76 -23.07
C LEU A 189 -7.72 -10.43 -23.50
N THR A 190 -8.27 -10.35 -24.71
CA THR A 190 -8.97 -9.13 -25.18
C THR A 190 -10.22 -8.90 -24.34
N ASN A 191 -10.96 -9.97 -24.02
CA ASN A 191 -12.09 -9.89 -23.10
C ASN A 191 -11.64 -9.49 -21.68
N GLU A 192 -10.55 -10.07 -21.18
CA GLU A 192 -9.99 -9.72 -19.88
C GLU A 192 -9.55 -8.24 -19.84
N GLU A 193 -8.97 -7.72 -20.93
CA GLU A 193 -8.52 -6.33 -21.05
C GLU A 193 -9.69 -5.34 -20.87
N ILE A 194 -10.81 -5.56 -21.56
CA ILE A 194 -12.00 -4.69 -21.52
C ILE A 194 -12.54 -4.58 -20.09
N TYR A 195 -12.50 -5.68 -19.34
CA TYR A 195 -13.05 -5.76 -17.99
C TYR A 195 -12.01 -5.68 -16.86
N ALA A 196 -10.73 -5.47 -17.17
CA ALA A 196 -9.66 -5.44 -16.18
C ALA A 196 -9.81 -4.30 -15.16
N LEU A 197 -10.43 -3.17 -15.55
CA LEU A 197 -10.63 -2.00 -14.68
C LEU A 197 -12.08 -1.80 -14.26
N THR A 198 -13.05 -2.46 -14.90
CA THR A 198 -14.47 -2.24 -14.66
C THR A 198 -15.08 -3.33 -13.78
N PHE A 199 -16.09 -2.97 -12.99
CA PHE A 199 -16.88 -3.90 -12.19
C PHE A 199 -18.20 -4.18 -12.90
N VAL A 200 -18.17 -5.07 -13.90
CA VAL A 200 -19.35 -5.47 -14.66
C VAL A 200 -19.84 -6.85 -14.20
N PRO A 201 -21.15 -7.05 -13.94
CA PRO A 201 -21.69 -8.36 -13.61
C PRO A 201 -21.36 -9.40 -14.69
N ARG A 202 -21.10 -10.65 -14.27
CA ARG A 202 -20.64 -11.72 -15.18
C ARG A 202 -21.58 -11.93 -16.39
N LYS A 203 -22.90 -12.04 -16.18
CA LYS A 203 -23.89 -12.09 -17.27
C LYS A 203 -23.71 -10.99 -18.32
N ARG A 204 -23.52 -9.75 -17.89
CA ARG A 204 -23.39 -8.60 -18.81
C ARG A 204 -22.06 -8.67 -19.56
N ARG A 205 -20.97 -9.08 -18.89
CA ARG A 205 -19.67 -9.33 -19.55
C ARG A 205 -19.80 -10.37 -20.66
N LEU A 206 -20.48 -11.48 -20.41
CA LEU A 206 -20.69 -12.55 -21.40
C LEU A 206 -21.50 -12.05 -22.61
N ILE A 207 -22.55 -11.25 -22.39
CA ILE A 207 -23.37 -10.69 -23.48
C ILE A 207 -22.56 -9.73 -24.35
N ASP A 208 -21.77 -8.86 -23.72
CA ASP A 208 -20.95 -7.87 -24.41
C ASP A 208 -19.78 -8.56 -25.17
N GLU A 209 -19.15 -9.58 -24.57
CA GLU A 209 -18.15 -10.44 -25.22
C GLU A 209 -18.71 -11.10 -26.48
N ARG A 210 -19.90 -11.70 -26.37
CA ARG A 210 -20.61 -12.30 -27.52
C ARG A 210 -20.83 -11.29 -28.64
N LYS A 211 -21.23 -10.06 -28.29
CA LYS A 211 -21.43 -8.99 -29.28
C LYS A 211 -20.13 -8.64 -29.99
N HIS A 212 -19.03 -8.49 -29.26
CA HIS A 212 -17.71 -8.22 -29.84
C HIS A 212 -17.20 -9.36 -30.72
N LEU A 213 -17.47 -10.61 -30.36
CA LEU A 213 -17.14 -11.75 -31.23
C LEU A 213 -17.92 -11.73 -32.53
N ILE A 214 -19.21 -11.39 -32.49
CA ILE A 214 -20.04 -11.23 -33.72
C ILE A 214 -19.50 -10.10 -34.60
N GLU A 215 -19.08 -8.99 -34.02
CA GLU A 215 -18.44 -7.90 -34.76
C GLU A 215 -17.11 -8.35 -35.39
N SER A 216 -16.31 -9.12 -34.66
CA SER A 216 -15.04 -9.69 -35.15
C SER A 216 -15.25 -10.69 -36.30
N ILE A 217 -16.28 -11.54 -36.21
CA ILE A 217 -16.70 -12.44 -37.30
C ILE A 217 -17.06 -11.64 -38.56
N LYS A 218 -17.87 -10.58 -38.42
CA LYS A 218 -18.25 -9.73 -39.56
C LYS A 218 -17.03 -9.08 -40.21
N GLN A 219 -16.10 -8.59 -39.39
CA GLN A 219 -14.87 -7.98 -39.89
C GLN A 219 -14.00 -9.01 -40.62
N LEU A 220 -13.84 -10.21 -40.05
CA LEU A 220 -13.14 -11.33 -40.68
C LEU A 220 -13.77 -11.74 -42.02
N GLN A 221 -15.10 -11.79 -42.12
CA GLN A 221 -15.82 -12.05 -43.36
C GLN A 221 -15.58 -10.97 -44.42
N ILE A 222 -15.53 -9.70 -44.02
CA ILE A 222 -15.20 -8.60 -44.95
C ILE A 222 -13.76 -8.75 -45.45
N ASP A 223 -12.82 -9.02 -44.55
CA ASP A 223 -11.40 -9.14 -44.90
C ASP A 223 -11.12 -10.35 -45.80
N TYR A 224 -11.89 -11.42 -45.65
CA TYR A 224 -11.86 -12.59 -46.52
C TYR A 224 -12.61 -12.37 -47.85
N LEU A 225 -13.92 -12.14 -47.81
CA LEU A 225 -14.78 -12.16 -48.99
C LEU A 225 -14.65 -10.91 -49.87
N LYS A 226 -14.43 -9.74 -49.27
CA LYS A 226 -14.37 -8.46 -50.01
C LYS A 226 -12.95 -8.04 -50.33
N LYS A 227 -12.05 -8.14 -49.33
CA LYS A 227 -10.68 -7.64 -49.48
C LYS A 227 -9.69 -8.70 -49.95
N GLY A 228 -9.99 -9.99 -49.74
CA GLY A 228 -9.08 -11.08 -50.10
C GLY A 228 -7.74 -11.05 -49.39
N ILE A 229 -7.65 -10.39 -48.21
CA ILE A 229 -6.39 -10.22 -47.48
C ILE A 229 -6.09 -11.44 -46.58
N VAL A 230 -7.14 -12.20 -46.23
CA VAL A 230 -7.06 -13.37 -45.36
C VAL A 230 -7.08 -14.64 -46.21
N GLU A 231 -6.16 -15.56 -45.95
CA GLU A 231 -6.15 -16.88 -46.60
C GLU A 231 -7.29 -17.76 -46.11
N THR A 232 -7.84 -18.62 -46.97
CA THR A 232 -9.01 -19.46 -46.67
C THR A 232 -8.82 -20.29 -45.40
N HIS A 233 -7.66 -20.91 -45.20
CA HIS A 233 -7.42 -21.72 -44.00
C HIS A 233 -7.39 -20.87 -42.72
N VAL A 234 -6.84 -19.64 -42.78
CA VAL A 234 -6.78 -18.72 -41.64
C VAL A 234 -8.18 -18.26 -41.28
N PHE A 235 -8.99 -17.98 -42.30
CA PHE A 235 -10.39 -17.64 -42.16
C PHE A 235 -11.17 -18.75 -41.46
N GLU A 236 -11.09 -19.99 -41.96
CA GLU A 236 -11.80 -21.14 -41.38
C GLU A 236 -11.39 -21.42 -39.95
N LEU A 237 -10.08 -21.35 -39.65
CA LEU A 237 -9.55 -21.57 -38.31
C LEU A 237 -10.07 -20.51 -37.33
N LYS A 238 -9.98 -19.22 -37.68
CA LYS A 238 -10.49 -18.14 -36.83
C LYS A 238 -12.00 -18.22 -36.65
N MET A 239 -12.73 -18.54 -37.72
CA MET A 239 -14.19 -18.70 -37.65
C MET A 239 -14.56 -19.80 -36.66
N ARG A 240 -13.90 -20.97 -36.76
CA ARG A 240 -14.11 -22.09 -35.83
C ARG A 240 -13.83 -21.70 -34.38
N SER A 241 -12.74 -20.96 -34.13
CA SER A 241 -12.42 -20.47 -32.78
C SER A 241 -13.48 -19.50 -32.25
N TYR A 242 -13.99 -18.59 -33.08
CA TYR A 242 -15.07 -17.68 -32.66
C TYR A 242 -16.39 -18.40 -32.40
N GLU A 243 -16.79 -19.34 -33.27
CA GLU A 243 -18.00 -20.13 -33.10
C GLU A 243 -17.94 -20.99 -31.84
N LYS A 244 -16.81 -21.65 -31.59
CA LYS A 244 -16.56 -22.42 -30.37
C LYS A 244 -16.76 -21.53 -29.14
N ARG A 245 -16.15 -20.35 -29.12
CA ARG A 245 -16.28 -19.43 -27.98
C ARG A 245 -17.70 -18.92 -27.79
N ILE A 246 -18.42 -18.59 -28.86
CA ILE A 246 -19.83 -18.20 -28.77
C ILE A 246 -20.67 -19.32 -28.15
N GLY A 247 -20.43 -20.58 -28.55
CA GLY A 247 -21.09 -21.74 -27.95
C GLY A 247 -20.80 -21.88 -26.45
N GLU A 248 -19.55 -21.68 -26.02
CA GLU A 248 -19.18 -21.66 -24.60
C GLU A 248 -19.88 -20.52 -23.83
N ILE A 249 -19.95 -19.33 -24.42
CA ILE A 249 -20.63 -18.17 -23.81
C ILE A 249 -22.13 -18.45 -23.63
N ASP A 250 -22.80 -18.95 -24.67
CA ASP A 250 -24.23 -19.26 -24.64
C ASP A 250 -24.53 -20.34 -23.57
N SER A 251 -23.65 -21.34 -23.44
CA SER A 251 -23.73 -22.34 -22.36
C SER A 251 -23.59 -21.72 -20.96
N GLN A 252 -22.62 -20.82 -20.77
CA GLN A 252 -22.41 -20.13 -19.50
C GLN A 252 -23.58 -19.19 -19.13
N ILE A 253 -24.18 -18.51 -20.11
CA ILE A 253 -25.36 -17.67 -19.89
C ILE A 253 -26.54 -18.54 -19.42
N ALA A 254 -26.77 -19.69 -20.07
CA ALA A 254 -27.81 -20.63 -19.67
C ALA A 254 -27.59 -21.18 -18.25
N GLU A 255 -26.35 -21.51 -17.88
CA GLU A 255 -25.99 -21.96 -16.54
C GLU A 255 -26.30 -20.89 -15.47
N GLU A 256 -25.97 -19.62 -15.74
CA GLU A 256 -26.29 -18.52 -14.83
C GLU A 256 -27.80 -18.30 -14.66
N GLU A 257 -28.57 -18.47 -15.74
CA GLU A 257 -30.03 -18.36 -15.70
C GLU A 257 -30.65 -19.51 -14.90
N ALA A 258 -30.20 -20.74 -15.12
CA ALA A 258 -30.62 -21.91 -14.35
C ALA A 258 -30.32 -21.75 -12.85
N LYS A 259 -29.11 -21.31 -12.49
CA LYS A 259 -28.73 -21.05 -11.08
C LYS A 259 -29.61 -20.00 -10.42
N LYS A 260 -29.97 -18.93 -11.14
CA LYS A 260 -30.88 -17.89 -10.63
C LYS A 260 -32.30 -18.44 -10.42
N ALA A 261 -32.80 -19.24 -11.36
CA ALA A 261 -34.11 -19.87 -11.24
C ALA A 261 -34.17 -20.81 -10.03
N LEU A 262 -33.17 -21.68 -9.84
CA LEU A 262 -33.09 -22.59 -8.69
C LEU A 262 -33.01 -21.83 -7.36
N LYS A 263 -32.20 -20.77 -7.29
CA LYS A 263 -32.11 -19.94 -6.08
C LYS A 263 -33.45 -19.31 -5.73
N ASN A 264 -34.17 -18.78 -6.72
CA ASN A 264 -35.49 -18.20 -6.50
C ASN A 264 -36.50 -19.25 -5.99
N ILE A 265 -36.51 -20.45 -6.57
CA ILE A 265 -37.37 -21.56 -6.11
C ILE A 265 -37.07 -21.91 -4.65
N SER A 266 -35.81 -22.06 -4.27
CA SER A 266 -35.42 -22.38 -2.88
C SER A 266 -35.87 -21.32 -1.86
N ILE A 267 -35.88 -20.04 -2.24
CA ILE A 267 -36.35 -18.94 -1.39
C ILE A 267 -37.88 -18.99 -1.26
N PHE A 268 -38.59 -19.27 -2.35
CA PHE A 268 -40.04 -19.45 -2.33
C PHE A 268 -40.47 -20.64 -1.46
N ASP A 269 -39.76 -21.77 -1.53
CA ASP A 269 -40.04 -22.93 -0.70
C ASP A 269 -39.77 -22.65 0.79
N ALA A 270 -38.68 -21.94 1.11
CA ALA A 270 -38.38 -21.52 2.48
C ALA A 270 -39.45 -20.57 3.05
N LEU A 271 -40.00 -19.67 2.23
CA LEU A 271 -41.08 -18.76 2.62
C LEU A 271 -42.44 -19.45 2.76
N ARG A 272 -42.68 -20.58 2.06
CA ARG A 272 -43.91 -21.37 2.15
C ARG A 272 -43.91 -22.34 3.35
N SER A 273 -42.74 -22.60 3.92
CA SER A 273 -42.53 -23.48 5.09
C SER A 273 -42.59 -22.75 6.45
N LYS A 274 -42.86 -21.44 6.46
CA LYS A 274 -43.13 -20.62 7.65
C LYS A 274 -44.59 -20.21 7.69
#